data_AF-A0A455U223-F1
#
_entry.id   AF-A0A455U223-F1
#
_cell.length_a   1.000
_cell.length_b   1.000
_cell.length_c   1.000
_cell.angle_alpha   90.00
_cell.angle_beta   90.00
_cell.angle_gamma   90.00
#
_symmetry.space_group_name_H-M   'P 1'
#
loop_
_entity.id
_entity.type
_entity.pdbx_description
1 polymer ?
#
loop_
_entity_poly.entity_id
_entity_poly.type
_entity_poly.pdbx_seq_one_letter_code
_entity_poly.pdbx_strand_id
1 'polypeptide(L)' 'MKQRKIKDNALKAQLRTPMFKMQQQTPKKGKGSYSRKGRITNSCTKQGYSQAA' A
#
# COMPACT_ATOMS: atom_id res chain seq x y z
N MET A 1 6.16 15.30 -17.86
CA MET A 1 6.92 14.30 -18.66
C MET A 1 6.32 14.26 -20.05
N LYS A 2 7.12 14.48 -21.11
CA LYS A 2 6.63 14.44 -22.49
C LYS A 2 6.26 13.00 -22.83
N GLN A 3 4.97 12.69 -23.00
CA GLN A 3 4.54 11.36 -23.44
C GLN A 3 5.00 11.17 -24.88
N ARG A 4 5.99 10.30 -25.07
CA ARG A 4 6.47 9.93 -26.41
C ARG A 4 5.42 9.01 -27.03
N LYS A 5 5.09 9.24 -28.30
CA LYS A 5 4.23 8.34 -29.05
C LYS A 5 4.88 6.96 -29.12
N ILE A 6 4.10 5.92 -28.84
CA ILE A 6 4.55 4.53 -28.95
C ILE A 6 4.65 4.19 -30.44
N LYS A 7 5.79 3.65 -30.88
CA LYS A 7 6.05 3.37 -32.30
C LYS A 7 5.73 1.93 -32.69
N ASP A 8 6.10 0.98 -31.84
CA ASP A 8 6.04 -0.44 -32.20
C ASP A 8 4.89 -1.16 -31.48
N ASN A 9 5.06 -1.52 -30.20
CA ASN A 9 4.09 -2.32 -29.46
C ASN A 9 3.50 -1.57 -28.25
N ALA A 10 2.19 -1.32 -28.33
CA ALA A 10 1.43 -0.62 -27.30
C ALA A 10 1.40 -1.36 -25.96
N LEU A 11 1.18 -2.68 -25.96
CA LEU A 11 1.07 -3.48 -24.73
C LEU A 11 2.40 -3.55 -23.98
N LYS A 12 3.51 -3.76 -24.70
CA LYS A 12 4.86 -3.75 -24.10
C LYS A 12 5.22 -2.38 -23.55
N ALA A 13 4.82 -1.29 -24.20
CA ALA A 13 5.05 0.04 -23.66
C ALA A 13 4.23 0.29 -22.39
N GLN A 14 2.96 -0.12 -22.40
CA GLN A 14 2.05 0.08 -21.28
C GLN A 14 2.51 -0.67 -20.02
N LEU A 15 2.97 -1.92 -20.16
CA LEU A 15 3.49 -2.72 -19.05
C LEU A 15 4.72 -2.10 -18.35
N ARG A 16 5.45 -1.19 -19.02
CA ARG A 16 6.66 -0.53 -18.50
C ARG A 16 6.33 0.74 -17.72
N THR A 17 5.08 1.21 -17.80
CA THR A 17 4.62 2.37 -17.05
C THR A 17 4.49 2.02 -15.55
N PRO A 18 4.51 3.01 -14.64
CA PRO A 18 4.31 2.77 -13.21
C PRO A 18 2.93 2.18 -12.87
N MET A 19 1.97 2.17 -13.81
CA MET A 19 0.65 1.57 -13.63
C MET A 19 0.74 0.07 -13.36
N PHE A 20 1.65 -0.63 -14.04
CA PHE A 20 1.81 -2.09 -13.94
C PHE A 20 3.08 -2.48 -13.17
N LYS A 21 3.56 -1.60 -12.28
CA LYS A 21 4.70 -1.92 -11.42
C LYS A 21 4.33 -3.03 -10.44
N MET A 22 5.30 -3.87 -10.09
CA MET A 22 5.14 -4.87 -9.05
C MET A 22 4.76 -4.20 -7.73
N GLN A 23 3.63 -4.61 -7.15
CA GLN A 23 3.17 -4.12 -5.86
C GLN A 23 3.52 -5.15 -4.78
N GLN A 24 4.24 -4.71 -3.75
CA GLN A 24 4.54 -5.55 -2.59
C GLN A 24 3.52 -5.27 -1.50
N GLN A 25 2.86 -6.32 -1.00
CA GLN A 25 1.97 -6.21 0.15
C GLN A 25 2.80 -6.16 1.45
N THR A 26 2.35 -5.33 2.40
CA THR A 26 2.96 -5.30 3.73
C THR A 26 2.48 -6.51 4.54
N PRO A 27 3.41 -7.33 5.07
CA PRO A 27 3.03 -8.51 5.82
C PRO A 27 2.40 -8.13 7.16
N LYS A 28 1.46 -8.95 7.66
CA LYS A 28 0.78 -8.71 8.94
C LYS A 28 1.66 -9.00 10.17
N LYS A 29 2.66 -9.88 10.01
CA LYS A 29 3.60 -10.30 11.08
C LYS A 29 5.00 -10.50 10.49
N GLY A 30 6.03 -10.40 11.32
CA GLY A 30 7.43 -10.62 10.93
C GLY A 30 8.17 -9.34 10.53
N LYS A 31 9.11 -9.45 9.59
CA LYS A 31 9.94 -8.30 9.14
C LYS A 31 9.07 -7.30 8.36
N GLY A 32 9.16 -6.03 8.73
CA GLY A 32 8.42 -4.95 8.05
C GLY A 32 6.93 -4.88 8.37
N SER A 33 6.44 -5.62 9.38
CA SER A 33 5.02 -5.61 9.77
C SER A 33 4.68 -4.60 10.87
N TYR A 34 5.67 -3.96 11.50
CA TYR A 34 5.43 -2.99 12.57
C TYR A 34 4.81 -1.70 12.01
N SER A 35 3.69 -1.27 12.58
CA SER A 35 3.05 0.01 12.27
C SER A 35 3.05 0.90 13.51
N ARG A 36 3.54 2.14 13.39
CA ARG A 36 3.59 3.10 14.51
C ARG A 36 2.20 3.45 15.06
N LYS A 37 1.20 3.49 14.17
CA LYS A 37 -0.22 3.63 14.52
C LYS A 37 -0.95 2.49 13.84
N GLY A 38 -1.59 1.62 14.63
CA GLY A 38 -2.49 0.62 14.07
C GLY A 38 -3.60 1.31 13.26
N ARG A 39 -4.16 0.62 12.26
CA ARG A 39 -5.42 1.06 11.66
C ARG A 39 -6.52 0.89 12.71
N ILE A 40 -6.70 1.89 13.55
CA ILE A 40 -7.94 2.08 14.32
C ILE A 40 -8.93 2.62 13.29
N THR A 41 -9.57 1.73 12.54
CA THR A 41 -10.76 2.11 11.80
C THR A 41 -11.79 2.50 12.86
N ASN A 42 -12.45 3.64 12.68
CA ASN A 42 -13.41 4.24 13.61
C ASN A 42 -14.72 3.42 13.78
N SER A 43 -14.62 2.08 13.81
CA SER A 43 -15.72 1.13 13.96
C SER A 43 -15.38 -0.03 14.93
N CYS A 44 -14.28 0.05 15.68
CA CYS A 44 -14.02 -0.86 16.78
C CYS A 44 -13.48 -0.07 17.96
N THR A 45 -14.29 -0.07 19.02
CA THR A 45 -14.10 0.55 20.33
C THR A 45 -12.65 0.71 20.76
N LYS A 46 -12.32 1.93 21.21
CA LYS A 46 -11.24 2.15 22.16
C LYS A 46 -11.55 1.34 23.42
N GLN A 47 -11.15 0.08 23.48
CA GLN A 47 -10.92 -0.57 24.78
C GLN A 47 -9.55 -0.11 25.26
N GLY A 48 -9.50 1.18 25.66
CA GLY A 48 -8.50 1.62 26.61
C GLY A 48 -8.84 0.93 27.93
N TYR A 49 -7.85 0.26 28.50
CA TYR A 49 -7.93 -0.20 29.89
C TYR A 49 -8.31 1.02 30.75
N SER A 50 -9.54 1.03 31.28
CA SER A 50 -9.95 1.97 32.31
C SER A 50 -9.07 1.69 33.52
N GLN A 51 -8.22 2.65 33.88
CA GLN A 51 -7.45 2.59 35.11
C GLN A 51 -8.46 2.57 36.27
N ALA A 52 -8.40 1.52 37.10
CA ALA A 52 -9.16 1.45 38.34
C ALA A 52 -8.52 2.41 39.34
N ALA A 53 -9.38 3.11 40.08
CA ALA A 53 -9.05 4.10 41.10
C ALA A 53 -8.33 3.48 42.31
#